data_AF-L7FLM1-F1
#
_entry.id   AF-L7FLM1-F1
#
_cell.length_a   1.000
_cell.length_b   1.000
_cell.length_c   1.000
_cell.angle_alpha   90.00
_cell.angle_beta   90.00
_cell.angle_gamma   90.00
#
_symmetry.space_group_name_H-M   'P 1'
#
loop_
_entity.id
_entity.type
_entity.pdbx_description
1 polymer ?
#
loop_
_entity_poly.entity_id
_entity_poly.type
_entity_poly.pdbx_seq_one_letter_code
_entity_poly.pdbx_strand_id
1 'polypeptide(L)'
;MLNSKENIDEFLKSISNKTLGLYNQSEIENSSDSAFYVQREVPEFLFITELIIEEYDYKNEINEYRNNGAAFFSYHYTEEYKCFSKYLKIAQIFDSLSVENKIRPELNNNCLIYALQQDKIDEKIIDLYRVHCYSRYQKIKLIDKVSKSCNIRIQIKREELKRKDHANTIMKYIGSDNEEAIEISMYLFRDSNMKGDHYFLDVDIPITPFYLKNRVEMNEWALDHNKPIESVFNKQRYNKNKQCYEVKDKNNSSIKLSELILYIRDNNGFKPYSLSDVLHLPSDLSYYVKQSIESLDYLDFEVKPITMEKTTKKSKCKNYTYYYADFEASTQGIHKAYCVAYSKRNSFQISCKYGNECVEIFLSDLDNNSVVYFHNLKYDSCFSAKYGIETCIKKDGKTMKMKLNYHKKRIVLKDSYSMISNKLSDFLKMFDLSNI
;
A
#
# COMPACT_ATOMS: atom_id res chain seq x y z
N MET A 1 -43.23 -19.70 -33.97
CA MET A 1 -44.40 -19.08 -33.30
C MET A 1 -44.20 -19.26 -31.80
N LEU A 2 -44.57 -18.26 -30.99
CA LEU A 2 -44.38 -18.11 -29.52
C LEU A 2 -43.43 -16.95 -29.19
N ASN A 3 -43.92 -15.73 -29.45
CA ASN A 3 -43.43 -14.49 -28.84
C ASN A 3 -44.67 -13.65 -28.46
N SER A 4 -45.58 -14.24 -27.68
CA SER A 4 -46.65 -13.46 -27.04
C SER A 4 -46.25 -13.19 -25.59
N LYS A 5 -46.54 -11.96 -25.16
CA LYS A 5 -46.34 -11.43 -23.80
C LYS A 5 -46.91 -12.35 -22.72
N GLU A 6 -47.96 -13.08 -23.06
CA GLU A 6 -48.62 -14.09 -22.22
C GLU A 6 -47.68 -15.21 -21.77
N ASN A 7 -46.74 -15.68 -22.61
CA ASN A 7 -45.81 -16.76 -22.23
C ASN A 7 -44.74 -16.29 -21.23
N ILE A 8 -44.40 -14.99 -21.28
CA ILE A 8 -43.44 -14.37 -20.35
C ILE A 8 -44.13 -14.13 -19.00
N ASP A 9 -45.39 -13.69 -19.02
CA ASP A 9 -46.19 -13.51 -17.81
C ASP A 9 -46.52 -14.85 -17.12
N GLU A 10 -46.70 -15.93 -17.88
CA GLU A 10 -46.87 -17.29 -17.35
C GLU A 10 -45.58 -17.83 -16.73
N PHE A 11 -44.41 -17.59 -17.36
CA PHE A 11 -43.11 -17.93 -16.79
C PHE A 11 -42.85 -17.17 -15.48
N LEU A 12 -43.13 -15.86 -15.43
CA LEU A 12 -42.96 -15.04 -14.22
C LEU A 12 -43.93 -15.43 -13.10
N LYS A 13 -45.16 -15.87 -13.42
CA LYS A 13 -46.10 -16.43 -12.43
C LYS A 13 -45.69 -17.82 -11.93
N SER A 14 -44.94 -18.60 -12.72
CA SER A 14 -44.47 -19.94 -12.33
C SER A 14 -43.37 -19.89 -11.25
N ILE A 15 -42.70 -18.74 -11.08
CA ILE A 15 -41.75 -18.49 -10.00
C ILE A 15 -42.55 -18.14 -8.74
N SER A 16 -43.12 -19.16 -8.09
CA SER A 16 -43.86 -18.98 -6.84
C SER A 16 -42.94 -18.48 -5.72
N ASN A 17 -43.49 -17.65 -4.82
CA ASN A 17 -42.85 -17.11 -3.61
C ASN A 17 -42.24 -18.17 -2.66
N LYS A 18 -42.37 -19.46 -2.95
CA LYS A 18 -41.75 -20.56 -2.20
C LYS A 18 -40.24 -20.69 -2.47
N THR A 19 -39.72 -20.23 -3.60
CA THR A 19 -38.30 -20.39 -3.97
C THR A 19 -37.41 -19.25 -3.43
N LEU A 20 -38.00 -18.15 -2.96
CA LEU A 20 -37.27 -16.96 -2.49
C LEU A 20 -37.14 -16.83 -0.97
N GLY A 21 -37.63 -17.80 -0.18
CA GLY A 21 -37.32 -17.90 1.25
C GLY A 21 -37.70 -16.68 2.11
N LEU A 22 -38.68 -15.88 1.70
CA LEU A 22 -39.16 -14.73 2.46
C LEU A 22 -40.30 -15.17 3.39
N TYR A 23 -39.96 -15.62 4.60
CA TYR A 23 -40.93 -15.63 5.70
C TYR A 23 -41.04 -14.21 6.26
N ASN A 24 -42.25 -13.66 6.23
CA ASN A 24 -42.61 -12.48 7.02
C ASN A 24 -42.61 -12.88 8.50
N GLN A 25 -41.63 -12.38 9.26
CA GLN A 25 -41.74 -12.28 10.72
C GLN A 25 -42.23 -10.87 11.05
N SER A 26 -43.55 -10.72 11.05
CA SER A 26 -44.21 -9.67 11.81
C SER A 26 -44.48 -10.23 13.21
N GLU A 27 -43.65 -9.84 14.17
CA GLU A 27 -44.07 -9.62 15.56
C GLU A 27 -42.99 -8.80 16.25
N ILE A 28 -43.21 -7.48 16.23
CA ILE A 28 -42.60 -6.55 17.17
C ILE A 28 -43.58 -6.48 18.34
N GLU A 29 -43.14 -6.85 19.55
CA GLU A 29 -43.62 -6.21 20.77
C GLU A 29 -42.41 -5.78 21.64
N ASN A 30 -42.12 -4.48 21.51
CA ASN A 30 -41.91 -3.52 22.59
C ASN A 30 -40.89 -3.81 23.71
N SER A 31 -39.69 -3.23 23.57
CA SER A 31 -39.22 -2.20 24.52
C SER A 31 -38.14 -1.31 23.90
N SER A 32 -38.53 -0.06 23.65
CA SER A 32 -37.76 1.19 23.47
C SER A 32 -36.23 1.15 23.60
N ASP A 33 -35.52 1.54 22.53
CA ASP A 33 -34.99 2.91 22.46
C ASP A 33 -34.62 3.34 21.04
N SER A 34 -35.02 4.57 20.73
CA SER A 34 -35.21 5.13 19.39
C SER A 34 -34.07 6.06 18.97
N ALA A 35 -33.41 5.76 17.85
CA ALA A 35 -32.88 6.75 16.91
C ALA A 35 -32.51 6.06 15.58
N PHE A 36 -32.94 6.64 14.46
CA PHE A 36 -32.70 6.23 13.06
C PHE A 36 -33.69 5.24 12.44
N TYR A 37 -34.93 5.67 12.25
CA TYR A 37 -35.74 5.20 11.12
C TYR A 37 -35.43 6.06 9.89
N VAL A 38 -34.78 5.45 8.89
CA VAL A 38 -34.82 5.92 7.50
C VAL A 38 -35.40 4.77 6.70
N GLN A 39 -36.62 4.95 6.17
CA GLN A 39 -37.20 4.04 5.18
C GLN A 39 -36.21 3.87 4.02
N ARG A 40 -35.70 2.66 3.82
CA ARG A 40 -34.98 2.30 2.59
C ARG A 40 -35.97 1.64 1.64
N GLU A 41 -36.40 2.36 0.63
CA GLU A 41 -36.90 1.71 -0.59
C GLU A 41 -35.75 0.88 -1.18
N VAL A 42 -36.03 -0.39 -1.48
CA VAL A 42 -35.10 -1.30 -2.15
C VAL A 42 -35.13 -0.96 -3.64
N PRO A 43 -33.99 -0.67 -4.31
CA PRO A 43 -33.99 -0.40 -5.75
C PRO A 43 -34.28 -1.69 -6.54
N GLU A 44 -35.03 -1.57 -7.63
CA GLU A 44 -35.27 -2.68 -8.57
C GLU A 44 -33.97 -3.19 -9.23
N PHE A 45 -33.97 -4.47 -9.57
CA PHE A 45 -32.82 -5.20 -10.11
C PHE A 45 -32.39 -4.67 -11.49
N LEU A 46 -31.15 -4.17 -11.61
CA LEU A 46 -30.55 -3.82 -12.91
C LEU A 46 -29.93 -5.05 -13.58
N PHE A 47 -30.47 -5.47 -14.74
CA PHE A 47 -29.82 -6.42 -15.64
C PHE A 47 -28.94 -5.67 -16.66
N ILE A 48 -27.65 -6.03 -16.74
CA ILE A 48 -26.71 -5.49 -17.73
C ILE A 48 -26.77 -6.37 -18.98
N THR A 49 -27.12 -5.77 -20.12
CA THR A 49 -27.38 -6.50 -21.37
C THR A 49 -26.26 -6.39 -22.43
N GLU A 50 -25.43 -5.34 -22.45
CA GLU A 50 -24.22 -5.27 -23.32
C GLU A 50 -23.22 -4.15 -22.91
N LEU A 51 -22.00 -4.13 -23.48
CA LEU A 51 -20.87 -3.25 -23.06
C LEU A 51 -20.01 -2.75 -24.25
N ILE A 52 -19.77 -1.44 -24.38
CA ILE A 52 -18.97 -0.79 -25.46
C ILE A 52 -18.14 0.40 -24.89
N ILE A 53 -17.00 0.78 -25.54
CA ILE A 53 -15.94 1.70 -25.03
C ILE A 53 -15.58 2.81 -26.06
N GLU A 54 -15.42 4.06 -25.61
CA GLU A 54 -14.87 5.22 -26.37
C GLU A 54 -13.98 6.16 -25.50
N GLU A 55 -13.23 7.08 -26.13
CA GLU A 55 -12.17 7.92 -25.51
C GLU A 55 -12.68 9.21 -24.83
N TYR A 56 -12.10 9.52 -23.66
CA TYR A 56 -12.50 10.59 -22.73
C TYR A 56 -11.55 11.81 -22.79
N ASP A 57 -12.07 13.05 -22.74
CA ASP A 57 -11.25 14.28 -22.72
C ASP A 57 -10.96 14.74 -21.27
N TYR A 58 -9.71 14.52 -20.85
CA TYR A 58 -9.22 14.67 -19.48
C TYR A 58 -9.00 16.11 -18.99
N LYS A 59 -9.32 17.14 -19.78
CA LYS A 59 -8.77 18.48 -19.53
C LYS A 59 -9.43 19.30 -18.40
N ASN A 60 -10.63 18.97 -17.91
CA ASN A 60 -11.41 19.93 -17.12
C ASN A 60 -11.70 19.60 -15.65
N GLU A 61 -11.52 18.39 -15.12
CA GLU A 61 -11.92 18.11 -13.71
C GLU A 61 -11.03 17.09 -12.97
N ILE A 62 -9.78 17.46 -12.71
CA ILE A 62 -9.01 16.83 -11.62
C ILE A 62 -8.71 17.91 -10.57
N ASN A 63 -9.70 18.23 -9.73
CA ASN A 63 -9.41 18.83 -8.44
C ASN A 63 -8.89 17.69 -7.53
N GLU A 64 -7.64 17.29 -7.74
CA GLU A 64 -6.91 16.44 -6.80
C GLU A 64 -7.01 17.08 -5.41
N TYR A 65 -7.74 16.45 -4.51
CA TYR A 65 -7.75 16.85 -3.10
C TYR A 65 -6.29 16.83 -2.61
N ARG A 66 -5.71 18.01 -2.38
CA ARG A 66 -4.36 18.15 -1.81
C ARG A 66 -4.33 17.57 -0.40
N ASN A 67 -4.09 16.27 -0.30
CA ASN A 67 -3.89 15.56 0.96
C ASN A 67 -2.49 15.93 1.49
N ASN A 68 -2.44 16.65 2.62
CA ASN A 68 -1.18 17.03 3.26
C ASN A 68 -0.71 15.92 4.22
N GLY A 69 -0.23 14.83 3.64
CA GLY A 69 0.71 13.91 4.27
C GLY A 69 0.19 12.99 5.38
N ALA A 70 1.15 12.42 6.11
CA ALA A 70 1.12 11.20 6.93
C ALA A 70 1.42 9.91 6.13
N ALA A 71 1.94 10.04 4.91
CA ALA A 71 2.22 8.91 4.03
C ALA A 71 3.38 8.05 4.53
N PHE A 72 3.36 6.79 4.11
CA PHE A 72 4.50 5.90 4.25
C PHE A 72 5.68 6.36 3.36
N PHE A 73 6.91 6.19 3.85
CA PHE A 73 8.11 6.49 3.05
C PHE A 73 8.35 5.37 2.02
N SER A 74 8.12 5.65 0.74
CA SER A 74 8.05 4.64 -0.34
C SER A 74 9.38 3.98 -0.72
N TYR A 75 10.46 4.25 -0.01
CA TYR A 75 11.80 3.81 -0.35
C TYR A 75 12.50 3.14 0.84
N HIS A 76 13.45 2.28 0.52
CA HIS A 76 14.46 1.83 1.47
C HIS A 76 15.83 2.43 1.12
N TYR A 77 16.68 2.62 2.12
CA TYR A 77 18.06 3.01 1.88
C TYR A 77 18.89 1.81 1.37
N THR A 78 19.95 2.10 0.60
CA THR A 78 20.90 1.08 0.13
C THR A 78 21.91 0.71 1.22
N GLU A 79 22.58 -0.44 1.06
CA GLU A 79 23.61 -0.91 2.02
C GLU A 79 24.72 0.11 2.28
N GLU A 80 25.06 0.94 1.29
CA GLU A 80 26.04 2.03 1.43
C GLU A 80 25.68 3.01 2.56
N TYR A 81 24.38 3.28 2.75
CA TYR A 81 23.87 4.24 3.74
C TYR A 81 23.44 3.58 5.05
N LYS A 82 23.68 2.28 5.21
CA LYS A 82 23.31 1.51 6.41
C LYS A 82 23.98 1.99 7.69
N CYS A 83 25.15 2.63 7.57
CA CYS A 83 25.82 3.30 8.69
C CYS A 83 24.96 4.40 9.35
N PHE A 84 23.93 4.91 8.65
CA PHE A 84 22.99 5.89 9.18
C PHE A 84 21.67 5.29 9.71
N SER A 85 21.53 3.96 9.70
CA SER A 85 20.29 3.25 10.08
C SER A 85 19.68 3.72 11.40
N LYS A 86 20.51 4.01 12.42
CA LYS A 86 20.07 4.54 13.71
C LYS A 86 19.30 5.86 13.59
N TYR A 87 19.76 6.76 12.71
CA TYR A 87 19.13 8.07 12.50
C TYR A 87 17.94 7.97 11.54
N LEU A 88 18.06 7.14 10.50
CA LEU A 88 16.96 6.90 9.55
C LEU A 88 15.75 6.25 10.21
N LYS A 89 15.97 5.43 11.24
CA LYS A 89 14.89 4.89 12.09
C LYS A 89 14.06 5.97 12.78
N ILE A 90 14.66 7.10 13.17
CA ILE A 90 13.92 8.24 13.78
C ILE A 90 12.91 8.81 12.76
N ALA A 91 13.25 8.77 11.47
CA ALA A 91 12.39 9.22 10.39
C ALA A 91 11.45 8.11 9.84
N GLN A 92 11.34 6.95 10.50
CA GLN A 92 10.54 5.82 9.99
C GLN A 92 11.04 5.27 8.63
N ILE A 93 12.33 5.41 8.33
CA ILE A 93 12.96 4.94 7.08
C ILE A 93 13.81 3.70 7.40
N PHE A 94 13.61 2.62 6.65
CA PHE A 94 14.20 1.30 6.91
C PHE A 94 14.86 0.70 5.66
N ASP A 95 15.76 -0.26 5.87
CA ASP A 95 16.34 -1.11 4.82
C ASP A 95 15.34 -2.13 4.26
N SER A 96 14.36 -2.53 5.07
CA SER A 96 13.32 -3.50 4.73
C SER A 96 12.00 -3.18 5.44
N LEU A 97 10.89 -3.72 4.96
CA LEU A 97 9.57 -3.57 5.61
C LEU A 97 9.33 -4.59 6.74
N SER A 98 10.14 -5.64 6.77
CA SER A 98 10.01 -6.76 7.69
C SER A 98 11.34 -7.07 8.38
N VAL A 99 11.25 -7.53 9.61
CA VAL A 99 12.36 -8.03 10.44
C VAL A 99 11.95 -9.41 10.92
N GLU A 100 12.85 -10.40 10.81
CA GLU A 100 12.60 -11.76 11.29
C GLU A 100 11.29 -12.37 10.79
N ASN A 101 10.95 -12.11 9.53
CA ASN A 101 9.69 -12.57 8.96
C ASN A 101 8.45 -12.06 9.72
N LYS A 102 8.47 -10.82 10.22
CA LYS A 102 7.30 -10.08 10.72
C LYS A 102 7.37 -8.63 10.23
N ILE A 103 6.22 -8.01 10.06
CA ILE A 103 6.12 -6.59 9.70
C ILE A 103 6.68 -5.76 10.84
N ARG A 104 7.46 -4.73 10.51
CA ARG A 104 7.99 -3.80 11.50
C ARG A 104 6.85 -3.14 12.29
N PRO A 105 6.81 -3.28 13.63
CA PRO A 105 5.78 -2.64 14.44
C PRO A 105 5.82 -1.11 14.33
N GLU A 106 6.98 -0.54 13.99
CA GLU A 106 7.13 0.89 13.69
C GLU A 106 6.21 1.37 12.57
N LEU A 107 5.82 0.48 11.65
CA LEU A 107 4.92 0.78 10.53
C LEU A 107 3.44 0.74 10.90
N ASN A 108 3.07 0.33 12.11
CA ASN A 108 1.67 0.32 12.55
C ASN A 108 1.10 1.74 12.64
N ASN A 109 1.94 2.71 13.01
CA ASN A 109 1.58 4.12 13.04
C ASN A 109 1.91 4.80 11.70
N ASN A 110 1.16 5.85 11.36
CA ASN A 110 1.58 6.74 10.28
C ASN A 110 2.77 7.61 10.71
N CYS A 111 3.43 8.26 9.74
CA CYS A 111 4.67 8.97 10.00
C CYS A 111 4.51 10.20 10.90
N LEU A 112 3.32 10.82 10.94
CA LEU A 112 3.02 11.91 11.88
C LEU A 112 3.01 11.39 13.32
N ILE A 113 2.22 10.35 13.60
CA ILE A 113 2.13 9.73 14.93
C ILE A 113 3.49 9.17 15.34
N TYR A 114 4.20 8.54 14.41
CA TYR A 114 5.53 7.98 14.66
C TYR A 114 6.53 9.09 15.03
N ALA A 115 6.54 10.21 14.31
CA ALA A 115 7.40 11.36 14.62
C ALA A 115 7.09 11.93 16.01
N LEU A 116 5.81 12.10 16.35
CA LEU A 116 5.39 12.55 17.68
C LEU A 116 5.87 11.61 18.81
N GLN A 117 5.87 10.29 18.58
CA GLN A 117 6.39 9.31 19.53
C GLN A 117 7.90 9.43 19.76
N GLN A 118 8.67 9.81 18.73
CA GLN A 118 10.11 9.98 18.86
C GLN A 118 10.49 11.21 19.72
N ASP A 119 9.59 12.19 19.84
CA ASP A 119 9.81 13.45 20.58
C ASP A 119 9.50 13.35 22.08
N LYS A 120 9.23 12.14 22.59
CA LYS A 120 8.92 11.83 24.01
C LYS A 120 7.70 12.59 24.57
N ILE A 121 6.70 12.81 23.74
CA ILE A 121 5.40 13.35 24.16
C ILE A 121 4.68 12.34 25.05
N ASP A 122 3.85 12.83 25.98
CA ASP A 122 2.98 11.98 26.81
C ASP A 122 2.13 11.03 25.94
N GLU A 123 2.14 9.75 26.29
CA GLU A 123 1.41 8.71 25.58
C GLU A 123 -0.09 9.02 25.48
N LYS A 124 -0.68 9.72 26.45
CA LYS A 124 -2.09 10.16 26.38
C LYS A 124 -2.36 11.10 25.21
N ILE A 125 -1.40 11.97 24.90
CA ILE A 125 -1.50 12.87 23.74
C ILE A 125 -1.30 12.06 22.46
N ILE A 126 -0.35 11.13 22.43
CA ILE A 126 -0.14 10.21 21.30
C ILE A 126 -1.43 9.42 21.00
N ASP A 127 -2.12 8.91 22.02
CA ASP A 127 -3.38 8.20 21.87
C ASP A 127 -4.47 9.07 21.26
N LEU A 128 -4.53 10.36 21.61
CA LEU A 128 -5.45 11.30 20.97
C LEU A 128 -5.18 11.42 19.45
N TYR A 129 -3.90 11.49 19.05
CA TYR A 129 -3.53 11.44 17.64
C TYR A 129 -3.82 10.09 17.01
N ARG A 130 -3.67 8.97 17.72
CA ARG A 130 -4.07 7.65 17.20
C ARG A 130 -5.57 7.57 16.95
N VAL A 131 -6.41 8.16 17.80
CA VAL A 131 -7.87 8.16 17.60
C VAL A 131 -8.29 9.03 16.43
N HIS A 132 -7.76 10.25 16.34
CA HIS A 132 -8.24 11.23 15.36
C HIS A 132 -7.45 11.24 14.05
N CYS A 133 -6.16 10.94 14.12
CA CYS A 133 -5.22 11.07 13.01
C CYS A 133 -4.62 9.71 12.62
N TYR A 134 -5.32 8.58 12.80
CA TYR A 134 -4.80 7.23 12.47
C TYR A 134 -4.44 7.04 10.99
N SER A 135 -5.32 7.50 10.10
CA SER A 135 -5.18 7.33 8.64
C SER A 135 -3.83 7.87 8.12
N ARG A 136 -3.30 7.25 7.07
CA ARG A 136 -2.09 7.73 6.37
C ARG A 136 -2.38 8.90 5.41
N TYR A 137 -3.66 9.26 5.28
CA TYR A 137 -4.13 10.46 4.59
C TYR A 137 -4.76 11.40 5.62
N GLN A 138 -4.07 12.48 5.96
CA GLN A 138 -4.55 13.42 6.96
C GLN A 138 -4.94 14.78 6.37
N LYS A 139 -6.10 15.28 6.81
CA LYS A 139 -6.51 16.65 6.52
C LYS A 139 -5.78 17.58 7.49
N ILE A 140 -5.12 18.61 6.97
CA ILE A 140 -4.35 19.56 7.79
C ILE A 140 -5.20 20.24 8.88
N LYS A 141 -6.48 20.48 8.59
CA LYS A 141 -7.45 21.04 9.55
C LYS A 141 -7.71 20.11 10.73
N LEU A 142 -7.61 18.81 10.53
CA LEU A 142 -7.79 17.82 11.59
C LEU A 142 -6.56 17.79 12.50
N ILE A 143 -5.36 17.76 11.91
CA ILE A 143 -4.10 17.89 12.65
C ILE A 143 -4.11 19.18 13.48
N ASP A 144 -4.48 20.31 12.87
CA ASP A 144 -4.56 21.61 13.56
C ASP A 144 -5.50 21.58 14.79
N LYS A 145 -6.70 21.00 14.64
CA LYS A 145 -7.66 20.88 15.74
C LYS A 145 -7.12 20.02 16.89
N VAL A 146 -6.53 18.86 16.57
CA VAL A 146 -5.98 17.94 17.58
C VAL A 146 -4.77 18.58 18.27
N SER A 147 -3.87 19.22 17.51
CA SER A 147 -2.71 19.93 18.08
C SER A 147 -3.14 21.05 19.02
N LYS A 148 -4.19 21.82 18.68
CA LYS A 148 -4.76 22.86 19.56
C LYS A 148 -5.31 22.28 20.85
N SER A 149 -6.04 21.16 20.80
CA SER A 149 -6.65 20.57 22.00
C SER A 149 -5.64 20.02 23.01
N CYS A 150 -4.41 19.72 22.58
CA CYS A 150 -3.34 19.23 23.45
C CYS A 150 -2.20 20.25 23.67
N ASN A 151 -2.42 21.53 23.30
CA ASN A 151 -1.45 22.62 23.42
C ASN A 151 -0.09 22.30 22.75
N ILE A 152 -0.12 21.66 21.58
CA ILE A 152 1.06 21.36 20.76
C ILE A 152 1.15 22.35 19.60
N ARG A 153 2.36 22.84 19.33
CA ARG A 153 2.72 23.62 18.15
C ARG A 153 3.67 22.82 17.27
N ILE A 154 3.23 22.48 16.06
CA ILE A 154 4.06 21.76 15.08
C ILE A 154 4.63 22.77 14.09
N GLN A 155 5.95 22.92 14.06
CA GLN A 155 6.69 23.67 13.07
C GLN A 155 7.11 22.73 11.93
N ILE A 156 6.58 22.94 10.73
CA ILE A 156 6.86 22.11 9.55
C ILE A 156 7.77 22.87 8.59
N LYS A 157 8.94 22.31 8.33
CA LYS A 157 9.87 22.73 7.27
C LYS A 157 9.68 21.89 6.02
N ARG A 158 9.87 22.47 4.84
CA ARG A 158 9.88 21.75 3.56
C ARG A 158 10.67 22.51 2.49
N GLU A 159 11.16 21.79 1.48
CA GLU A 159 11.72 22.37 0.26
C GLU A 159 10.64 23.09 -0.58
N GLU A 160 11.01 24.23 -1.14
CA GLU A 160 10.22 24.94 -2.14
C GLU A 160 10.42 24.32 -3.53
N LEU A 161 9.34 23.79 -4.12
CA LEU A 161 9.37 23.11 -5.42
C LEU A 161 9.51 24.08 -6.62
N LYS A 162 9.41 25.39 -6.42
CA LYS A 162 9.48 26.41 -7.48
C LYS A 162 10.81 27.17 -7.39
N ARG A 163 11.68 26.90 -8.36
CA ARG A 163 13.01 27.52 -8.61
C ARG A 163 13.11 28.99 -8.16
N LYS A 164 14.15 29.30 -7.39
CA LYS A 164 15.06 30.46 -7.52
C LYS A 164 16.34 30.15 -6.74
N ASP A 165 17.40 29.72 -7.42
CA ASP A 165 18.86 29.74 -7.14
C ASP A 165 19.45 29.51 -5.71
N HIS A 166 18.64 29.49 -4.66
CA HIS A 166 18.93 29.03 -3.31
C HIS A 166 17.66 28.34 -2.81
N ALA A 167 17.75 27.09 -2.34
CA ALA A 167 16.59 26.34 -1.85
C ALA A 167 16.00 27.07 -0.62
N ASN A 168 14.97 27.89 -0.82
CA ASN A 168 14.25 28.50 0.28
C ASN A 168 13.43 27.42 0.99
N THR A 169 13.65 27.28 2.29
CA THR A 169 12.83 26.41 3.13
C THR A 169 11.55 27.14 3.49
N ILE A 170 10.40 26.55 3.17
CA ILE A 170 9.10 27.08 3.63
C ILE A 170 8.87 26.55 5.03
N MET A 171 8.65 27.45 5.99
CA MET A 171 8.20 27.11 7.33
C MET A 171 6.71 27.39 7.50
N LYS A 172 6.01 26.44 8.11
CA LYS A 172 4.58 26.56 8.44
C LYS A 172 4.34 26.09 9.87
N TYR A 173 3.49 26.80 10.61
CA TYR A 173 3.04 26.39 11.93
C TYR A 173 1.63 25.78 11.87
N ILE A 174 1.39 24.77 12.70
CA ILE A 174 0.09 24.11 12.90
C ILE A 174 -0.13 23.91 14.39
N GLY A 175 -1.37 24.12 14.87
CA GLY A 175 -1.72 23.84 16.25
C GLY A 175 -1.82 25.09 17.11
N SER A 176 -1.33 24.99 18.35
CA SER A 176 -1.51 26.03 19.37
C SER A 176 -0.65 27.26 19.10
N ASP A 177 -1.26 28.43 19.23
CA ASP A 177 -0.59 29.73 19.18
C ASP A 177 -0.12 30.19 20.57
N ASN A 178 -0.38 29.41 21.64
CA ASN A 178 0.07 29.72 23.00
C ASN A 178 1.60 29.70 23.10
N GLU A 179 2.19 30.61 23.87
CA GLU A 179 3.64 30.69 24.10
C GLU A 179 4.17 29.51 24.91
N GLU A 180 3.34 28.92 25.78
CA GLU A 180 3.67 27.73 26.59
C GLU A 180 3.43 26.41 25.85
N ALA A 181 3.11 26.45 24.55
CA ALA A 181 2.87 25.25 23.77
C ALA A 181 4.14 24.41 23.62
N ILE A 182 3.99 23.08 23.64
CA ILE A 182 5.08 22.16 23.32
C ILE A 182 5.38 22.30 21.82
N GLU A 183 6.56 22.82 21.50
CA GLU A 183 6.98 23.06 20.11
C GLU A 183 7.74 21.86 19.55
N ILE A 184 7.27 21.36 18.40
CA ILE A 184 7.82 20.20 17.72
C ILE A 184 8.25 20.59 16.32
N SER A 185 9.55 20.49 16.05
CA SER A 185 10.11 20.74 14.72
C SER A 185 10.07 19.47 13.87
N MET A 186 9.32 19.53 12.77
CA MET A 186 9.21 18.47 11.78
C MET A 186 9.67 18.94 10.40
N TYR A 187 10.10 17.98 9.59
CA TYR A 187 10.34 18.15 8.18
C TYR A 187 9.31 17.36 7.37
N LEU A 188 8.80 17.97 6.30
CA LEU A 188 7.89 17.35 5.35
C LEU A 188 8.62 17.04 4.06
N PHE A 189 8.97 15.77 3.88
CA PHE A 189 9.59 15.28 2.67
C PHE A 189 8.56 15.06 1.57
N ARG A 190 8.89 15.60 0.39
CA ARG A 190 8.07 15.55 -0.80
C ARG A 190 8.90 15.03 -1.94
N ASP A 191 8.41 13.97 -2.56
CA ASP A 191 8.97 13.44 -3.79
C ASP A 191 7.81 13.26 -4.76
N SER A 192 7.97 13.79 -5.98
CA SER A 192 6.98 13.67 -7.05
C SER A 192 6.67 12.22 -7.43
N ASN A 193 7.56 11.28 -7.11
CA ASN A 193 7.37 9.86 -7.30
C ASN A 193 6.64 9.18 -6.11
N MET A 194 6.47 9.85 -4.97
CA MET A 194 5.76 9.30 -3.80
C MET A 194 4.26 9.57 -3.89
N LYS A 195 3.43 8.59 -3.49
CA LYS A 195 1.98 8.79 -3.32
C LYS A 195 1.64 9.48 -1.99
N GLY A 196 2.26 10.62 -1.71
CA GLY A 196 1.95 11.48 -0.58
C GLY A 196 3.18 12.00 0.17
N ASP A 197 2.94 13.01 1.03
CA ASP A 197 3.99 13.67 1.79
C ASP A 197 4.32 12.91 3.10
N HIS A 198 5.61 12.81 3.44
CA HIS A 198 6.09 12.06 4.62
C HIS A 198 6.69 13.00 5.69
N TYR A 199 6.24 12.86 6.94
CA TYR A 199 6.70 13.65 8.09
C TYR A 199 7.77 12.92 8.89
N PHE A 200 8.77 13.64 9.36
CA PHE A 200 9.70 13.16 10.39
C PHE A 200 10.21 14.32 11.24
N LEU A 201 10.81 14.02 12.40
CA LEU A 201 11.39 15.03 13.27
C LEU A 201 12.65 15.67 12.67
N ASP A 202 12.78 16.98 12.79
CA ASP A 202 13.92 17.75 12.30
C ASP A 202 14.95 18.02 13.42
N VAL A 203 15.49 16.94 13.98
CA VAL A 203 16.43 16.98 15.10
C VAL A 203 17.88 17.16 14.65
N ASP A 204 18.71 17.74 15.52
CA ASP A 204 20.17 17.75 15.34
C ASP A 204 20.73 16.35 15.56
N ILE A 205 21.60 15.92 14.65
CA ILE A 205 22.29 14.63 14.75
C ILE A 205 23.81 14.85 14.85
N PRO A 206 24.56 13.99 15.54
CA PRO A 206 26.00 14.17 15.80
C PRO A 206 26.85 13.80 14.57
N ILE A 207 26.45 14.29 13.40
CA ILE A 207 27.11 14.17 12.11
C ILE A 207 27.50 15.56 11.65
N THR A 208 28.74 15.75 11.20
CA THR A 208 29.19 17.06 10.71
C THR A 208 28.99 17.18 9.19
N PRO A 209 28.81 18.41 8.68
CA PRO A 209 28.87 18.66 7.23
C PRO A 209 30.20 18.20 6.61
N PHE A 210 31.30 18.31 7.37
CA PHE A 210 32.62 17.85 6.95
C PHE A 210 32.64 16.34 6.71
N TYR A 211 32.06 15.54 7.61
CA TYR A 211 31.97 14.10 7.43
C TYR A 211 31.10 13.75 6.23
N LEU A 212 29.91 14.34 6.07
CA LEU A 212 29.06 14.05 4.90
C LEU A 212 29.76 14.34 3.57
N LYS A 213 30.52 15.43 3.50
CA LYS A 213 31.26 15.80 2.29
C LYS A 213 32.39 14.81 1.95
N ASN A 214 33.02 14.20 2.94
CA ASN A 214 34.18 13.32 2.78
C ASN A 214 33.87 11.86 3.21
N ARG A 215 32.60 11.46 3.17
CA ARG A 215 32.09 10.22 3.77
C ARG A 215 32.85 8.97 3.30
N VAL A 216 33.13 8.89 1.99
CA VAL A 216 33.77 7.71 1.39
C VAL A 216 35.18 7.52 1.96
N GLU A 217 36.04 8.53 1.84
CA GLU A 217 37.41 8.53 2.35
C GLU A 217 37.47 8.31 3.87
N MET A 218 36.58 8.97 4.62
CA MET A 218 36.56 8.85 6.07
C MET A 218 36.11 7.47 6.55
N ASN A 219 35.20 6.81 5.82
CA ASN A 219 34.76 5.46 6.14
C ASN A 219 35.86 4.44 5.82
N GLU A 220 36.55 4.58 4.69
CA GLU A 220 37.72 3.76 4.34
C GLU A 220 38.81 3.91 5.40
N TRP A 221 39.16 5.14 5.78
CA TRP A 221 40.13 5.39 6.84
C TRP A 221 39.72 4.75 8.18
N ALA A 222 38.44 4.83 8.56
CA ALA A 222 37.97 4.22 9.81
C ALA A 222 38.13 2.70 9.78
N LEU A 223 37.80 2.05 8.66
CA LEU A 223 37.96 0.61 8.46
C LEU A 223 39.43 0.20 8.49
N ASP A 224 40.31 0.91 7.78
CA ASP A 224 41.76 0.66 7.75
C ASP A 224 42.41 0.76 9.15
N HIS A 225 41.85 1.61 10.02
CA HIS A 225 42.33 1.81 11.38
C HIS A 225 41.56 0.99 12.43
N ASN A 226 40.75 0.01 12.02
CA ASN A 226 39.92 -0.83 12.90
C ASN A 226 39.03 -0.02 13.86
N LYS A 227 38.46 1.10 13.38
CA LYS A 227 37.54 1.96 14.12
C LYS A 227 36.11 1.82 13.59
N PRO A 228 35.09 1.92 14.47
CA PRO A 228 33.71 1.98 14.00
C PRO A 228 33.49 3.25 13.18
N ILE A 229 32.73 3.15 12.09
CA ILE A 229 32.44 4.27 11.17
C ILE A 229 31.76 5.42 11.93
N GLU A 230 30.93 5.11 12.91
CA GLU A 230 30.26 6.10 13.76
C GLU A 230 31.24 7.00 14.52
N SER A 231 32.47 6.52 14.79
CA SER A 231 33.48 7.31 15.49
C SER A 231 34.01 8.49 14.69
N VAL A 232 33.80 8.49 13.35
CA VAL A 232 34.26 9.57 12.47
C VAL A 232 33.16 10.58 12.10
N PHE A 233 31.90 10.34 12.50
CA PHE A 233 30.75 11.20 12.16
C PHE A 233 30.91 12.63 12.69
N ASN A 234 31.51 12.79 13.87
CA ASN A 234 31.65 14.08 14.53
C ASN A 234 32.93 14.84 14.15
N LYS A 235 33.75 14.30 13.24
CA LYS A 235 35.06 14.90 12.92
C LYS A 235 34.90 16.09 11.98
N GLN A 236 35.77 17.08 12.12
CA GLN A 236 35.64 18.38 11.44
C GLN A 236 36.83 18.69 10.53
N ARG A 237 37.94 17.96 10.67
CA ARG A 237 39.13 18.13 9.83
C ARG A 237 40.02 16.89 9.86
N TYR A 238 40.89 16.80 8.86
CA TYR A 238 42.03 15.87 8.87
C TYR A 238 43.29 16.58 9.37
N ASN A 239 43.96 16.01 10.38
CA ASN A 239 45.23 16.52 10.89
C ASN A 239 46.40 15.77 10.22
N LYS A 240 47.11 16.47 9.32
CA LYS A 240 48.24 15.89 8.57
C LYS A 240 49.41 15.45 9.47
N ASN A 241 49.65 16.13 10.59
CA ASN A 241 50.77 15.83 11.49
C ASN A 241 50.49 14.57 12.31
N LYS A 242 49.24 14.37 12.73
CA LYS A 242 48.81 13.20 13.51
C LYS A 242 48.25 12.07 12.65
N GLN A 243 48.13 12.29 11.34
CA GLN A 243 47.51 11.40 10.36
C GLN A 243 46.13 10.88 10.82
N CYS A 244 45.31 11.78 11.39
CA CYS A 244 44.02 11.39 11.94
C CYS A 244 42.94 12.47 11.80
N TYR A 245 41.69 12.05 11.75
CA TYR A 245 40.55 12.97 11.82
C TYR A 245 40.28 13.42 13.26
N GLU A 246 40.11 14.72 13.46
CA GLU A 246 39.89 15.31 14.79
C GLU A 246 38.76 16.34 14.79
N VAL A 247 38.31 16.67 16.01
CA VAL A 247 37.34 17.73 16.27
C VAL A 247 38.13 19.02 16.52
N LYS A 248 37.76 20.11 15.85
CA LYS A 248 38.49 21.39 15.91
C LYS A 248 37.97 22.25 17.07
N ASP A 249 36.65 22.40 17.16
CA ASP A 249 35.98 23.24 18.15
C ASP A 249 34.99 22.41 18.97
N LYS A 250 34.81 22.72 20.26
CA LYS A 250 33.75 22.11 21.09
C LYS A 250 32.35 22.52 20.62
N ASN A 251 32.24 23.52 19.74
CA ASN A 251 30.97 23.90 19.12
C ASN A 251 30.59 22.83 18.09
N ASN A 252 29.50 22.15 18.41
CA ASN A 252 28.98 21.00 17.68
C ASN A 252 28.41 21.49 16.34
N SER A 253 29.19 21.42 15.25
CA SER A 253 28.70 21.67 13.90
C SER A 253 27.89 20.45 13.44
N SER A 254 26.74 20.21 14.08
CA SER A 254 25.82 19.14 13.72
C SER A 254 24.96 19.55 12.52
N ILE A 255 24.61 18.57 11.70
CA ILE A 255 23.56 18.69 10.68
C ILE A 255 22.19 18.34 11.26
N LYS A 256 21.15 18.74 10.54
CA LYS A 256 19.78 18.27 10.81
C LYS A 256 19.52 16.90 10.18
N LEU A 257 18.57 16.14 10.74
CA LEU A 257 18.13 14.87 10.16
C LEU A 257 17.58 15.04 8.74
N SER A 258 16.89 16.15 8.47
CA SER A 258 16.45 16.49 7.12
C SER A 258 17.61 16.60 6.14
N GLU A 259 18.69 17.32 6.50
CA GLU A 259 19.88 17.49 5.65
C GLU A 259 20.52 16.14 5.30
N LEU A 260 20.58 15.20 6.25
CA LEU A 260 21.04 13.84 5.97
C LEU A 260 20.14 13.12 4.96
N ILE A 261 18.82 13.15 5.15
CA ILE A 261 17.88 12.45 4.27
C ILE A 261 17.92 13.05 2.85
N LEU A 262 18.01 14.38 2.74
CA LEU A 262 18.18 15.06 1.46
C LEU A 262 19.50 14.70 0.79
N TYR A 263 20.60 14.64 1.55
CA TYR A 263 21.89 14.17 1.04
C TYR A 263 21.81 12.75 0.47
N ILE A 264 21.14 11.82 1.17
CA ILE A 264 20.96 10.43 0.70
C ILE A 264 20.12 10.41 -0.58
N ARG A 265 19.04 11.19 -0.64
CA ARG A 265 18.21 11.33 -1.85
C ARG A 265 19.04 11.82 -3.04
N ASP A 266 19.78 12.90 -2.85
CA ASP A 266 20.52 13.57 -3.92
C ASP A 266 21.71 12.74 -4.43
N ASN A 267 22.16 11.75 -3.65
CA ASN A 267 23.19 10.77 -4.03
C ASN A 267 22.61 9.39 -4.40
N ASN A 268 21.33 9.31 -4.78
CA ASN A 268 20.65 8.05 -5.19
C ASN A 268 20.72 6.91 -4.16
N GLY A 269 20.80 7.25 -2.87
CA GLY A 269 20.89 6.29 -1.77
C GLY A 269 19.56 5.62 -1.39
N PHE A 270 18.47 5.97 -2.07
CA PHE A 270 17.15 5.38 -1.87
C PHE A 270 16.71 4.54 -3.08
N LYS A 271 16.12 3.38 -2.80
CA LYS A 271 15.51 2.48 -3.78
C LYS A 271 14.04 2.24 -3.44
N PRO A 272 13.14 2.25 -4.44
CA PRO A 272 11.72 2.05 -4.18
C PRO A 272 11.47 0.61 -3.71
N TYR A 273 10.54 0.43 -2.79
CA TYR A 273 10.03 -0.91 -2.51
C TYR A 273 9.40 -1.52 -3.76
N SER A 274 9.51 -2.83 -3.94
CA SER A 274 8.76 -3.54 -4.96
C SER A 274 7.32 -3.78 -4.50
N LEU A 275 6.42 -4.02 -5.45
CA LEU A 275 5.05 -4.40 -5.10
C LEU A 275 5.01 -5.70 -4.28
N SER A 276 5.91 -6.64 -4.55
CA SER A 276 6.02 -7.89 -3.80
C SER A 276 6.35 -7.64 -2.33
N ASP A 277 7.22 -6.66 -2.03
CA ASP A 277 7.61 -6.35 -0.65
C ASP A 277 6.40 -5.91 0.20
N VAL A 278 5.40 -5.31 -0.45
CA VAL A 278 4.33 -4.58 0.24
C VAL A 278 2.98 -5.29 0.19
N LEU A 279 2.80 -6.26 -0.71
CA LEU A 279 1.56 -7.06 -0.76
C LEU A 279 1.30 -7.86 0.53
N HIS A 280 2.36 -8.20 1.25
CA HIS A 280 2.28 -8.87 2.55
C HIS A 280 1.92 -7.93 3.71
N LEU A 281 1.84 -6.62 3.47
CA LEU A 281 1.56 -5.62 4.50
C LEU A 281 0.05 -5.32 4.61
N PRO A 282 -0.42 -4.78 5.75
CA PRO A 282 -1.75 -4.21 5.89
C PRO A 282 -2.09 -3.29 4.71
N SER A 283 -3.33 -3.38 4.23
CA SER A 283 -3.80 -2.87 2.92
C SER A 283 -3.36 -1.46 2.57
N ASP A 284 -3.23 -0.59 3.56
CA ASP A 284 -2.97 0.83 3.38
C ASP A 284 -1.57 1.10 2.85
N LEU A 285 -0.57 0.27 3.18
CA LEU A 285 0.82 0.48 2.76
C LEU A 285 1.01 0.20 1.26
N SER A 286 0.24 -0.73 0.70
CA SER A 286 0.35 -1.14 -0.72
C SER A 286 0.04 -0.03 -1.72
N TYR A 287 -0.67 1.02 -1.30
CA TYR A 287 -0.98 2.18 -2.13
C TYR A 287 0.24 3.09 -2.36
N TYR A 288 1.23 3.08 -1.45
CA TYR A 288 2.35 4.03 -1.43
C TYR A 288 3.57 3.59 -2.24
N VAL A 289 3.52 2.42 -2.87
CA VAL A 289 4.64 1.85 -3.62
C VAL A 289 4.57 2.32 -5.06
N LYS A 290 5.74 2.58 -5.66
CA LYS A 290 5.85 2.84 -7.09
C LYS A 290 5.46 1.57 -7.84
N GLN A 291 4.20 1.49 -8.27
CA GLN A 291 3.81 0.56 -9.30
C GLN A 291 4.52 0.99 -10.58
N SER A 292 5.04 0.06 -11.38
CA SER A 292 5.62 0.38 -12.68
C SER A 292 4.58 1.17 -13.49
N ILE A 293 4.89 2.46 -13.70
CA ILE A 293 3.99 3.49 -14.24
C ILE A 293 3.57 3.17 -15.69
N GLU A 294 4.24 2.24 -16.36
CA GLU A 294 3.88 1.80 -17.71
C GLU A 294 2.56 1.01 -17.80
N SER A 295 1.77 0.84 -16.73
CA SER A 295 0.68 -0.16 -16.72
C SER A 295 -0.66 0.19 -16.06
N LEU A 296 -1.02 1.46 -15.84
CA LEU A 296 -2.33 1.79 -15.27
C LEU A 296 -3.01 3.00 -15.93
N ASP A 297 -4.08 2.72 -16.68
CA ASP A 297 -5.37 3.44 -16.72
C ASP A 297 -6.43 2.52 -17.41
N TYR A 298 -7.72 2.51 -17.05
CA TYR A 298 -8.70 3.59 -17.18
C TYR A 298 -9.71 3.72 -16.00
N LEU A 299 -10.30 4.92 -15.90
CA LEU A 299 -11.28 5.45 -14.94
C LEU A 299 -12.76 5.07 -15.21
N ASP A 300 -13.62 5.37 -14.23
CA ASP A 300 -15.05 5.05 -14.08
C ASP A 300 -15.99 5.82 -15.03
N PHE A 301 -17.14 5.23 -15.44
CA PHE A 301 -18.13 5.85 -16.33
C PHE A 301 -19.54 5.96 -15.71
N GLU A 302 -20.20 7.11 -15.89
CA GLU A 302 -21.67 7.33 -15.81
C GLU A 302 -22.30 7.31 -17.22
N VAL A 303 -23.59 6.95 -17.31
CA VAL A 303 -24.27 6.46 -18.54
C VAL A 303 -25.09 7.55 -19.29
N LYS A 304 -24.98 7.61 -20.63
CA LYS A 304 -25.95 8.27 -21.54
C LYS A 304 -26.20 7.42 -22.81
N PRO A 305 -27.39 7.50 -23.46
CA PRO A 305 -27.79 6.58 -24.53
C PRO A 305 -27.44 7.08 -25.94
N ILE A 306 -26.78 6.26 -26.79
CA ILE A 306 -26.56 6.55 -28.23
C ILE A 306 -26.61 5.26 -29.11
N THR A 307 -27.09 5.45 -30.34
CA THR A 307 -27.38 4.52 -31.47
C THR A 307 -26.17 3.81 -32.12
N MET A 308 -26.38 2.58 -32.62
CA MET A 308 -25.32 1.65 -33.07
C MET A 308 -24.92 1.76 -34.56
N GLU A 309 -23.60 1.77 -34.83
CA GLU A 309 -23.01 1.40 -36.14
C GLU A 309 -21.99 0.26 -36.01
N LYS A 310 -22.03 -0.70 -36.95
CA LYS A 310 -21.26 -1.96 -36.90
C LYS A 310 -19.87 -1.80 -37.52
N THR A 311 -18.81 -2.13 -36.78
CA THR A 311 -17.46 -2.30 -37.37
C THR A 311 -16.86 -3.68 -37.09
N THR A 312 -16.24 -4.26 -38.13
CA THR A 312 -15.70 -5.62 -38.21
C THR A 312 -14.18 -5.63 -37.99
N LYS A 313 -13.70 -6.10 -36.82
CA LYS A 313 -12.26 -6.43 -36.61
C LYS A 313 -12.10 -7.88 -36.15
N LYS A 314 -11.35 -8.69 -36.92
CA LYS A 314 -11.00 -10.08 -36.60
C LYS A 314 -9.97 -10.14 -35.47
N SER A 315 -10.33 -10.71 -34.31
CA SER A 315 -9.40 -10.92 -33.17
C SER A 315 -8.58 -12.21 -33.37
N LYS A 316 -7.27 -12.18 -33.05
CA LYS A 316 -6.44 -13.39 -33.01
C LYS A 316 -6.82 -14.20 -31.76
N CYS A 317 -7.27 -15.45 -31.94
CA CYS A 317 -7.61 -16.35 -30.85
C CYS A 317 -6.34 -16.74 -30.07
N LYS A 318 -6.24 -16.34 -28.79
CA LYS A 318 -5.18 -16.79 -27.89
C LYS A 318 -5.69 -18.03 -27.14
N ASN A 319 -4.94 -19.12 -27.20
CA ASN A 319 -5.27 -20.33 -26.42
C ASN A 319 -4.89 -20.11 -24.95
N TYR A 320 -5.90 -20.03 -24.09
CA TYR A 320 -5.74 -19.96 -22.64
C TYR A 320 -6.08 -21.31 -22.02
N THR A 321 -5.29 -21.72 -21.03
CA THR A 321 -5.62 -22.83 -20.14
C THR A 321 -6.12 -22.28 -18.82
N TYR A 322 -7.08 -22.97 -18.20
CA TYR A 322 -7.73 -22.49 -16.99
C TYR A 322 -7.48 -23.46 -15.85
N TYR A 323 -7.22 -22.92 -14.66
CA TYR A 323 -6.95 -23.68 -13.45
C TYR A 323 -7.71 -23.08 -12.26
N TYR A 324 -8.00 -23.92 -11.27
CA TYR A 324 -8.47 -23.53 -9.94
C TYR A 324 -7.41 -23.95 -8.94
N ALA A 325 -7.06 -23.09 -7.99
CA ALA A 325 -6.01 -23.38 -7.03
C ALA A 325 -6.31 -22.75 -5.66
N ASP A 326 -5.69 -23.32 -4.63
CA ASP A 326 -5.76 -22.84 -3.25
C ASP A 326 -4.45 -23.19 -2.51
N PHE A 327 -3.98 -22.31 -1.63
CA PHE A 327 -2.78 -22.56 -0.81
C PHE A 327 -3.14 -22.79 0.65
N GLU A 328 -2.49 -23.78 1.24
CA GLU A 328 -2.43 -23.91 2.70
C GLU A 328 -1.12 -23.31 3.22
N ALA A 329 -1.22 -22.49 4.26
CA ALA A 329 -0.09 -21.78 4.82
C ALA A 329 -0.09 -21.76 6.35
N SER A 330 1.10 -21.71 6.93
CA SER A 330 1.26 -21.57 8.38
C SER A 330 0.65 -20.25 8.86
N THR A 331 -0.08 -20.29 9.97
CA THR A 331 -0.62 -19.11 10.66
C THR A 331 0.30 -18.59 11.76
N GLN A 332 1.43 -19.28 12.02
CA GLN A 332 2.41 -18.88 13.02
C GLN A 332 3.47 -17.96 12.40
N GLY A 333 3.29 -16.63 12.52
CA GLY A 333 4.24 -15.63 12.02
C GLY A 333 3.93 -15.16 10.59
N ILE A 334 4.94 -15.00 9.72
CA ILE A 334 4.69 -14.81 8.28
C ILE A 334 4.06 -16.07 7.72
N HIS A 335 2.96 -15.87 7.01
CA HIS A 335 2.30 -16.91 6.26
C HIS A 335 3.27 -17.48 5.22
N LYS A 336 3.65 -18.75 5.40
CA LYS A 336 4.43 -19.53 4.44
C LYS A 336 3.57 -20.66 3.93
N ALA A 337 3.35 -20.70 2.61
CA ALA A 337 2.68 -21.81 1.96
C ALA A 337 3.49 -23.09 2.19
N TYR A 338 2.80 -24.15 2.62
CA TYR A 338 3.37 -25.50 2.76
C TYR A 338 2.64 -26.51 1.86
N CYS A 339 1.48 -26.15 1.31
CA CYS A 339 0.76 -26.93 0.34
C CYS A 339 0.09 -26.03 -0.69
N VAL A 340 -0.03 -26.54 -1.91
CA VAL A 340 -0.89 -26.00 -2.95
C VAL A 340 -1.69 -27.11 -3.60
N ALA A 341 -3.00 -26.95 -3.65
CA ALA A 341 -3.92 -27.82 -4.36
C ALA A 341 -4.40 -27.10 -5.62
N TYR A 342 -4.37 -27.77 -6.77
CA TYR A 342 -4.86 -27.18 -8.01
C TYR A 342 -5.41 -28.23 -8.97
N SER A 343 -6.38 -27.81 -9.79
CA SER A 343 -6.97 -28.62 -10.84
C SER A 343 -7.11 -27.80 -12.12
N LYS A 344 -6.87 -28.45 -13.26
CA LYS A 344 -7.13 -27.88 -14.58
C LYS A 344 -8.64 -27.89 -14.84
N ARG A 345 -9.17 -26.86 -15.47
CA ARG A 345 -10.58 -26.80 -15.88
C ARG A 345 -10.92 -28.03 -16.72
N ASN A 346 -12.04 -28.68 -16.37
CA ASN A 346 -12.52 -29.94 -16.94
C ASN A 346 -11.65 -31.18 -16.63
N SER A 347 -10.77 -31.09 -15.62
CA SER A 347 -10.06 -32.24 -15.05
C SER A 347 -10.71 -32.67 -13.74
N PHE A 348 -10.89 -33.98 -13.57
CA PHE A 348 -11.25 -34.58 -12.28
C PHE A 348 -10.04 -34.84 -11.38
N GLN A 349 -8.83 -34.67 -11.91
CA GLN A 349 -7.59 -34.84 -11.17
C GLN A 349 -7.22 -33.56 -10.42
N ILE A 350 -7.08 -33.68 -9.11
CA ILE A 350 -6.53 -32.63 -8.23
C ILE A 350 -5.06 -32.97 -7.97
N SER A 351 -4.19 -32.02 -8.23
CA SER A 351 -2.76 -32.11 -7.92
C SER A 351 -2.49 -31.38 -6.61
N CYS A 352 -1.81 -32.05 -5.68
CA CYS A 352 -1.35 -31.44 -4.43
C CYS A 352 0.18 -31.49 -4.37
N LYS A 353 0.82 -30.35 -4.11
CA LYS A 353 2.28 -30.27 -3.89
C LYS A 353 2.53 -29.77 -2.49
N TYR A 354 3.47 -30.42 -1.80
CA TYR A 354 3.77 -30.16 -0.40
C TYR A 354 5.22 -29.68 -0.22
N GLY A 355 5.48 -29.01 0.89
CA GLY A 355 6.82 -28.58 1.31
C GLY A 355 7.14 -27.13 0.89
N ASN A 356 8.34 -26.68 1.23
CA ASN A 356 8.76 -25.28 1.07
C ASN A 356 8.83 -24.83 -0.40
N GLU A 357 8.95 -25.76 -1.33
CA GLU A 357 9.05 -25.52 -2.78
C GLU A 357 7.69 -25.69 -3.49
N CYS A 358 6.59 -25.86 -2.75
CA CYS A 358 5.27 -26.14 -3.34
C CYS A 358 4.84 -25.09 -4.37
N VAL A 359 5.17 -23.81 -4.12
CA VAL A 359 4.84 -22.69 -5.02
C VAL A 359 5.63 -22.79 -6.33
N GLU A 360 6.91 -23.11 -6.29
CA GLU A 360 7.77 -23.24 -7.48
C GLU A 360 7.34 -24.41 -8.35
N ILE A 361 7.03 -25.55 -7.72
CA ILE A 361 6.54 -26.73 -8.42
C ILE A 361 5.19 -26.41 -9.08
N PHE A 362 4.27 -25.75 -8.37
CA PHE A 362 2.99 -25.33 -8.93
C PHE A 362 3.16 -24.40 -10.13
N LEU A 363 3.95 -23.34 -10.02
CA LEU A 363 4.18 -22.41 -11.12
C LEU A 363 4.89 -23.08 -12.31
N SER A 364 5.73 -24.08 -12.05
CA SER A 364 6.40 -24.89 -13.08
C SER A 364 5.44 -25.81 -13.81
N ASP A 365 4.43 -26.35 -13.12
CA ASP A 365 3.43 -27.25 -13.70
C ASP A 365 2.39 -26.53 -14.58
N LEU A 366 2.25 -25.20 -14.45
CA LEU A 366 1.33 -24.41 -15.27
C LEU A 366 1.79 -24.26 -16.72
N ASP A 367 0.85 -24.24 -17.66
CA ASP A 367 1.11 -23.97 -19.08
C ASP A 367 1.38 -22.46 -19.31
N ASN A 368 1.99 -22.12 -20.44
CA ASN A 368 2.05 -20.71 -20.87
C ASN A 368 0.64 -20.19 -21.20
N ASN A 369 0.35 -18.93 -20.84
CA ASN A 369 -0.98 -18.30 -20.91
C ASN A 369 -2.03 -18.99 -20.02
N SER A 370 -1.61 -19.53 -18.87
CA SER A 370 -2.54 -20.06 -17.86
C SER A 370 -3.31 -18.94 -17.16
N VAL A 371 -4.60 -19.17 -16.92
CA VAL A 371 -5.46 -18.35 -16.07
C VAL A 371 -5.84 -19.18 -14.85
N VAL A 372 -5.38 -18.75 -13.67
CA VAL A 372 -5.61 -19.44 -12.40
C VAL A 372 -6.59 -18.64 -11.56
N TYR A 373 -7.64 -19.29 -11.07
CA TYR A 373 -8.59 -18.71 -10.12
C TYR A 373 -8.25 -19.14 -8.70
N PHE A 374 -8.11 -18.14 -7.83
CA PHE A 374 -8.03 -18.28 -6.37
C PHE A 374 -9.28 -17.66 -5.74
N HIS A 375 -9.75 -18.23 -4.64
CA HIS A 375 -10.92 -17.73 -3.94
C HIS A 375 -10.50 -16.87 -2.76
N ASN A 376 -10.43 -15.55 -2.97
CA ASN A 376 -9.68 -14.57 -2.17
C ASN A 376 -8.22 -14.41 -2.64
N LEU A 377 -8.05 -14.05 -3.92
CA LEU A 377 -6.74 -13.88 -4.55
C LEU A 377 -5.74 -13.04 -3.74
N LYS A 378 -6.21 -12.03 -2.99
CA LYS A 378 -5.35 -11.18 -2.18
C LYS A 378 -4.45 -12.00 -1.24
N TYR A 379 -5.00 -13.05 -0.63
CA TYR A 379 -4.26 -13.92 0.25
C TYR A 379 -3.27 -14.80 -0.52
N ASP A 380 -3.76 -15.62 -1.43
CA ASP A 380 -2.96 -16.61 -2.16
C ASP A 380 -1.85 -16.02 -3.04
N SER A 381 -2.15 -14.89 -3.67
CA SER A 381 -1.20 -14.24 -4.57
C SER A 381 0.07 -13.78 -3.87
N CYS A 382 0.03 -13.57 -2.54
CA CYS A 382 1.20 -13.26 -1.74
C CYS A 382 2.29 -14.34 -1.91
N PHE A 383 1.92 -15.62 -1.95
CA PHE A 383 2.90 -16.71 -2.07
C PHE A 383 3.59 -16.72 -3.43
N SER A 384 2.87 -16.33 -4.47
CA SER A 384 3.39 -16.26 -5.83
C SER A 384 4.11 -14.93 -6.14
N ALA A 385 4.04 -13.95 -5.24
CA ALA A 385 4.45 -12.57 -5.53
C ALA A 385 5.95 -12.41 -5.82
N LYS A 386 6.77 -13.11 -5.03
CA LYS A 386 8.24 -13.10 -5.13
C LYS A 386 8.77 -13.67 -6.45
N TYR A 387 7.93 -14.34 -7.23
CA TYR A 387 8.29 -14.99 -8.49
C TYR A 387 8.08 -14.12 -9.74
N GLY A 388 7.83 -12.82 -9.56
CA GLY A 388 7.84 -11.83 -10.65
C GLY A 388 6.46 -11.39 -11.12
N ILE A 389 5.69 -10.73 -10.23
CA ILE A 389 4.44 -10.06 -10.61
C ILE A 389 4.77 -8.89 -11.53
N GLU A 390 4.21 -8.90 -12.73
CA GLU A 390 4.29 -7.79 -13.68
C GLU A 390 3.25 -6.70 -13.38
N THR A 391 2.01 -7.10 -13.06
CA THR A 391 0.89 -6.18 -12.84
C THR A 391 -0.09 -6.71 -11.80
N CYS A 392 -0.71 -5.80 -11.03
CA CYS A 392 -1.75 -6.10 -10.05
C CYS A 392 -2.89 -5.09 -10.17
N ILE A 393 -4.11 -5.58 -10.35
CA ILE A 393 -5.31 -4.76 -10.47
C ILE A 393 -6.12 -4.93 -9.19
N LYS A 394 -6.38 -3.80 -8.52
CA LYS A 394 -7.21 -3.73 -7.31
C LYS A 394 -8.44 -2.86 -7.57
N LYS A 395 -9.58 -3.25 -7.00
CA LYS A 395 -10.84 -2.47 -6.98
C LYS A 395 -11.41 -2.50 -5.57
N ASP A 396 -11.76 -1.34 -5.01
CA ASP A 396 -12.35 -1.20 -3.67
C ASP A 396 -11.57 -1.95 -2.56
N GLY A 397 -10.24 -1.90 -2.63
CA GLY A 397 -9.34 -2.59 -1.69
C GLY A 397 -9.20 -4.11 -1.90
N LYS A 398 -9.92 -4.69 -2.87
CA LYS A 398 -9.86 -6.11 -3.26
C LYS A 398 -8.93 -6.30 -4.45
N THR A 399 -8.09 -7.33 -4.41
CA THR A 399 -7.23 -7.70 -5.54
C THR A 399 -8.03 -8.51 -6.55
N MET A 400 -8.26 -7.95 -7.74
CA MET A 400 -9.11 -8.57 -8.77
C MET A 400 -8.32 -9.52 -9.68
N LYS A 401 -7.09 -9.11 -10.02
CA LYS A 401 -6.26 -9.80 -11.01
C LYS A 401 -4.79 -9.49 -10.82
N MET A 402 -3.93 -10.47 -11.04
CA MET A 402 -2.49 -10.30 -11.09
C MET A 402 -1.92 -10.99 -12.31
N LYS A 403 -0.86 -10.43 -12.91
CA LYS A 403 -0.10 -11.10 -13.96
C LYS A 403 1.30 -11.39 -13.44
N LEU A 404 1.73 -12.62 -13.66
CA LEU A 404 3.02 -13.16 -13.26
C LEU A 404 3.76 -13.60 -14.53
N ASN A 405 5.07 -13.31 -14.59
CA ASN A 405 5.94 -13.86 -15.62
C ASN A 405 6.99 -14.74 -14.98
N TYR A 406 6.80 -16.04 -15.12
CA TYR A 406 7.62 -17.06 -14.48
C TYR A 406 8.29 -17.92 -15.55
N HIS A 407 9.63 -17.91 -15.63
CA HIS A 407 10.40 -18.62 -16.66
C HIS A 407 9.85 -18.47 -18.09
N LYS A 408 9.51 -17.22 -18.49
CA LYS A 408 8.90 -16.87 -19.80
C LYS A 408 7.47 -17.38 -20.00
N LYS A 409 6.83 -17.96 -18.98
CA LYS A 409 5.40 -18.29 -18.97
C LYS A 409 4.60 -17.11 -18.44
N ARG A 410 3.59 -16.70 -19.20
CA ARG A 410 2.64 -15.67 -18.79
C ARG A 410 1.50 -16.32 -18.04
N ILE A 411 1.37 -16.02 -16.76
CA ILE A 411 0.34 -16.57 -15.88
C ILE A 411 -0.54 -15.41 -15.39
N VAL A 412 -1.85 -15.62 -15.42
CA VAL A 412 -2.84 -14.65 -14.95
C VAL A 412 -3.57 -15.22 -13.76
N LEU A 413 -3.44 -14.58 -12.61
CA LEU A 413 -4.18 -14.94 -11.40
C LEU A 413 -5.44 -14.07 -11.32
N LYS A 414 -6.57 -14.66 -10.95
CA LYS A 414 -7.87 -13.99 -10.84
C LYS A 414 -8.56 -14.34 -9.54
N ASP A 415 -9.32 -13.37 -9.02
CA ASP A 415 -10.12 -13.56 -7.82
C ASP A 415 -11.52 -14.09 -8.16
N SER A 416 -11.81 -15.34 -7.80
CA SER A 416 -13.15 -15.90 -7.92
C SER A 416 -14.11 -15.36 -6.87
N TYR A 417 -13.61 -14.83 -5.73
CA TYR A 417 -14.46 -14.23 -4.70
C TYR A 417 -15.14 -12.95 -5.20
N SER A 418 -14.48 -12.23 -6.12
CA SER A 418 -15.08 -11.10 -6.83
C SER A 418 -16.24 -11.50 -7.75
N MET A 419 -16.33 -12.76 -8.17
CA MET A 419 -17.41 -13.30 -9.01
C MET A 419 -18.51 -13.94 -8.17
N ILE A 420 -18.13 -14.67 -7.11
CA ILE A 420 -19.03 -15.36 -6.19
C ILE A 420 -18.61 -14.99 -4.77
N SER A 421 -19.23 -13.96 -4.22
CA SER A 421 -18.83 -13.36 -2.93
C SER A 421 -19.36 -14.09 -1.69
N ASN A 422 -19.36 -15.42 -1.71
CA ASN A 422 -19.74 -16.28 -0.58
C ASN A 422 -18.57 -17.18 -0.17
N LYS A 423 -18.61 -17.80 1.00
CA LYS A 423 -17.55 -18.72 1.44
C LYS A 423 -17.61 -20.00 0.60
N LEU A 424 -16.46 -20.64 0.36
CA LEU A 424 -16.40 -21.94 -0.34
C LEU A 424 -17.29 -23.00 0.32
N SER A 425 -17.44 -22.99 1.65
CA SER A 425 -18.34 -23.89 2.39
C SER A 425 -19.79 -23.81 1.93
N ASP A 426 -20.21 -22.66 1.43
CA ASP A 426 -21.61 -22.39 1.05
C ASP A 426 -21.88 -22.81 -0.40
N PHE A 427 -20.84 -23.09 -1.19
CA PHE A 427 -20.97 -23.39 -2.62
C PHE A 427 -21.78 -24.66 -2.87
N LEU A 428 -21.62 -25.67 -2.03
CA LEU A 428 -22.39 -26.93 -2.12
C LEU A 428 -23.89 -26.65 -2.11
N LYS A 429 -24.34 -25.79 -1.18
CA LYS A 429 -25.75 -25.41 -1.05
C LYS A 429 -26.20 -24.46 -2.16
N MET A 430 -25.35 -23.50 -2.55
CA MET A 430 -25.69 -22.49 -3.57
C MET A 430 -25.88 -23.08 -4.96
N PHE A 431 -25.05 -24.07 -5.31
CA PHE A 431 -25.04 -24.69 -6.63
C PHE A 431 -25.74 -26.05 -6.66
N ASP A 432 -26.41 -26.42 -5.56
CA ASP A 432 -27.09 -27.71 -5.39
C ASP A 432 -26.19 -28.90 -5.79
N LEU A 433 -24.92 -28.84 -5.35
CA LEU A 433 -23.93 -29.85 -5.65
C LEU A 433 -24.13 -31.02 -4.68
N SER A 434 -25.05 -31.92 -5.03
CA SER A 434 -25.19 -33.21 -4.37
C SER A 434 -24.12 -34.17 -4.88
N ASN A 435 -23.19 -34.59 -4.02
CA ASN A 435 -22.07 -35.54 -4.23
C ASN A 435 -20.69 -34.91 -4.52
N ILE A 436 -20.10 -34.26 -3.52
CA ILE A 436 -18.64 -34.12 -3.39
C ILE A 436 -18.20 -34.86 -2.13
#